data_AF-A0A450WLN5-F1
#
_entry.id   AF-A0A450WLN5-F1
#
_cell.length_a   1.000
_cell.length_b   1.000
_cell.length_c   1.000
_cell.angle_alpha   90.00
_cell.angle_beta   90.00
_cell.angle_gamma   90.00
#
_symmetry.space_group_name_H-M   'P 1'
#
loop_
_entity.id
_entity.type
_entity.pdbx_description
1 polymer ?
#
loop_
_entity_poly.entity_id
_entity_poly.type
_entity_poly.pdbx_seq_one_letter_code
_entity_poly.pdbx_strand_id
1 'polypeptide(L)' 'MGKASWPGQERIIRGTLADIQDKCRAEGIDSQAMIIVSPALGARDWPELKKSKLYDAAFTHRFRQ' A
#
# COMPACT_ATOMS: atom_id res chain seq x y z
N MET A 1 -18.23 -15.37 -2.37
CA MET A 1 -16.93 -15.02 -1.74
C MET A 1 -16.11 -14.27 -2.79
N GLY A 2 -15.92 -12.96 -2.60
CA GLY A 2 -15.27 -12.10 -3.61
C GLY A 2 -13.77 -12.39 -3.71
N LYS A 3 -13.22 -12.35 -4.93
CA LYS A 3 -11.78 -12.51 -5.18
C LYS A 3 -11.17 -11.19 -5.63
N ALA A 4 -10.03 -10.81 -5.05
CA ALA A 4 -9.30 -9.60 -5.42
C ALA A 4 -8.81 -9.61 -6.88
N SER A 5 -8.57 -10.79 -7.47
CA SER A 5 -8.11 -10.91 -8.86
C SER A 5 -9.23 -10.89 -9.90
N TRP A 6 -10.50 -10.81 -9.50
CA TRP A 6 -11.65 -10.87 -10.40
C TRP A 6 -12.26 -9.48 -10.63
N PRO A 7 -12.51 -9.08 -11.89
CA PRO A 7 -13.10 -7.78 -12.19
C PRO A 7 -14.43 -7.57 -11.44
N GLY A 8 -14.55 -6.44 -10.75
CA GLY A 8 -15.78 -6.03 -10.06
C GLY A 8 -16.08 -6.77 -8.75
N GLN A 9 -15.25 -7.72 -8.32
CA GLN A 9 -15.39 -8.42 -7.04
C GLN A 9 -14.35 -8.00 -5.99
N GLU A 10 -13.39 -7.15 -6.38
CA GLU A 10 -12.43 -6.57 -5.45
C GLU A 10 -13.12 -5.60 -4.49
N ARG A 11 -12.56 -5.52 -3.28
CA ARG A 11 -12.95 -4.53 -2.27
C ARG A 11 -11.69 -3.81 -1.85
N ILE A 12 -11.69 -2.49 -1.98
CA ILE A 12 -10.55 -1.64 -1.64
C ILE A 12 -10.88 -0.91 -0.34
N ILE A 13 -10.17 -1.27 0.74
CA ILE A 13 -10.25 -0.60 2.03
C ILE A 13 -8.99 0.24 2.21
N ARG A 14 -9.14 1.52 2.56
CA ARG A 14 -8.03 2.42 2.88
C ARG A 14 -7.97 2.71 4.37
N GLY A 15 -6.77 2.60 4.94
CA GLY A 15 -6.53 2.83 6.35
C GLY A 15 -5.05 2.95 6.68
N THR A 16 -4.78 3.02 7.97
CA THR A 16 -3.45 3.02 8.58
C THR A 16 -3.24 1.71 9.33
N LEU A 17 -2.00 1.44 9.74
CA LEU A 17 -1.72 0.29 10.62
C LEU A 17 -2.52 0.32 11.92
N ALA A 18 -2.93 1.51 12.38
CA ALA A 18 -3.70 1.67 13.61
C ALA A 18 -5.19 1.31 13.46
N ASP A 19 -5.78 1.44 12.26
CA ASP A 19 -7.23 1.31 12.06
C ASP A 19 -7.67 0.20 11.08
N ILE A 20 -6.73 -0.43 10.37
CA ILE A 20 -7.07 -1.36 9.29
C ILE A 20 -7.78 -2.63 9.81
N GLN A 21 -7.47 -3.07 11.03
CA GLN A 21 -8.12 -4.22 11.65
C GLN A 21 -9.62 -4.01 11.82
N ASP A 22 -10.01 -2.89 12.42
CA ASP A 22 -11.42 -2.59 12.70
C ASP A 22 -12.20 -2.33 11.41
N LYS A 23 -11.57 -1.70 10.42
CA LYS A 23 -12.15 -1.52 9.08
C LYS A 23 -12.41 -2.85 8.37
N CYS A 24 -11.45 -3.79 8.40
CA CYS A 24 -11.66 -5.12 7.83
C CYS A 24 -12.83 -5.85 8.50
N ARG A 25 -12.97 -5.74 9.83
CA ARG A 25 -14.10 -6.35 10.57
C ARG A 25 -15.45 -5.73 10.20
N ALA A 26 -15.52 -4.40 10.12
CA ALA A 26 -16.75 -3.70 9.72
C ALA A 26 -17.21 -4.10 8.32
N GLU A 27 -16.26 -4.41 7.43
CA GLU A 27 -16.51 -4.86 6.07
C GLU A 27 -16.72 -6.39 5.99
N GLY A 28 -16.63 -7.14 7.08
CA GLY A 28 -16.81 -8.60 7.08
C GLY A 28 -15.70 -9.36 6.35
N ILE A 29 -14.47 -8.84 6.37
CA ILE A 29 -13.28 -9.54 5.87
C ILE A 29 -12.66 -10.34 7.03
N ASP A 30 -12.82 -11.67 7.00
CA ASP A 30 -12.48 -12.57 8.10
C ASP A 30 -11.33 -13.55 7.81
N SER A 31 -11.05 -13.85 6.53
CA SER A 31 -10.22 -14.99 6.14
C SER A 31 -9.23 -14.72 5.00
N GLN A 32 -9.52 -13.75 4.12
CA GLN A 32 -8.69 -13.45 2.96
C GLN A 32 -8.57 -11.94 2.74
N ALA A 33 -7.35 -11.42 2.89
CA ALA A 33 -7.00 -10.05 2.57
C ALA A 33 -5.54 -9.97 2.08
N MET A 34 -5.28 -9.06 1.14
CA MET A 34 -3.93 -8.62 0.80
C MET A 34 -3.73 -7.22 1.38
N ILE A 35 -2.75 -7.07 2.26
CA ILE A 35 -2.44 -5.80 2.91
C ILE A 35 -1.19 -5.22 2.25
N ILE A 36 -1.35 -4.09 1.57
CA ILE A 36 -0.23 -3.32 0.99
C ILE A 36 -0.03 -2.09 1.88
N VAL A 37 1.18 -1.93 2.42
CA VAL A 37 1.55 -0.79 3.28
C VAL A 37 2.83 -0.18 2.72
N SER A 38 2.78 1.11 2.40
CA SER A 38 3.93 1.86 1.94
C SER A 38 3.70 3.36 2.13
N PRO A 39 4.74 4.12 2.49
CA PRO A 39 4.76 5.59 2.40
C PRO A 39 4.15 6.11 1.09
N ALA A 40 4.38 5.41 -0.02
CA ALA A 40 3.94 5.83 -1.34
C ALA A 40 2.41 5.81 -1.53
N LEU A 41 1.66 4.99 -0.77
CA LEU A 41 0.21 4.84 -0.97
C LEU A 41 -0.60 6.09 -0.60
N GLY A 42 -0.07 6.94 0.28
CA GLY A 42 -0.64 8.24 0.64
C GLY A 42 0.21 9.43 0.22
N ALA A 43 1.33 9.20 -0.49
CA ALA A 43 2.32 10.24 -0.78
C ALA A 43 1.78 11.40 -1.63
N ARG A 44 0.65 11.20 -2.34
CA ARG A 44 -0.03 12.28 -3.07
C ARG A 44 -0.54 13.40 -2.16
N ASP A 45 -0.86 13.08 -0.91
CA ASP A 45 -1.40 14.02 0.06
C ASP A 45 -0.32 14.56 1.00
N TRP A 46 0.96 14.24 0.75
CA TRP A 46 2.07 14.64 1.63
C TRP A 46 2.58 16.03 1.27
N PRO A 47 2.93 16.88 2.27
CA PRO A 47 3.53 18.20 2.01
C PRO A 47 4.83 18.11 1.22
N GLU A 48 5.61 17.05 1.44
CA GLU A 48 6.88 16.81 0.77
C GLU A 48 6.91 15.38 0.19
N LEU A 49 7.18 15.28 -1.11
CA LEU A 49 7.32 14.01 -1.81
C LEU A 49 8.79 13.59 -1.88
N LYS A 50 9.16 12.58 -1.09
CA LYS A 50 10.45 11.89 -1.25
C LYS A 50 10.38 10.91 -2.42
N LYS A 51 11.08 11.22 -3.51
CA LYS A 51 11.18 10.35 -4.68
C LYS A 51 12.12 9.18 -4.42
N SER A 52 11.73 7.99 -4.90
CA SER A 52 12.62 6.83 -4.91
C SER A 52 13.81 7.09 -5.84
N LYS A 53 15.01 6.70 -5.40
CA LYS A 53 16.24 6.77 -6.22
C LYS A 53 16.46 5.52 -7.07
N LEU A 54 15.48 4.61 -7.13
CA LEU A 54 15.59 3.34 -7.86
C LEU A 54 15.95 3.54 -9.35
N TYR A 55 15.48 4.64 -9.95
CA TYR A 55 15.76 4.99 -11.35
C TYR A 55 16.44 6.36 -11.50
N ASP A 56 16.99 6.91 -10.42
CA ASP A 56 17.70 8.18 -10.48
C ASP A 56 19.04 7.95 -11.18
N ALA A 57 19.22 8.54 -12.36
CA ALA A 57 20.43 8.38 -13.17
C ALA A 57 21.70 8.90 -12.48
N ALA A 58 21.56 9.83 -11.53
CA ALA A 58 22.67 10.35 -10.72
C ALA A 58 22.90 9.51 -9.44
N PHE A 59 22.04 8.52 -9.16
CA PHE A 59 22.21 7.65 -7.99
C PHE A 59 23.22 6.54 -8.27
N THR A 60 24.44 6.75 -7.79
CA THR A 60 25.49 5.74 -7.85
C THR A 60 25.38 4.78 -6.65
N HIS A 61 25.48 3.47 -6.88
CA HIS A 61 25.46 2.45 -5.81
C HIS A 61 26.50 2.77 -4.73
N ARG A 62 26.05 3.11 -3.52
CA ARG A 62 26.94 3.42 -2.38
C ARG A 62 27.48 2.19 -1.63
N PHE A 63 27.03 0.98 -1.98
CA PHE A 63 27.34 -0.26 -1.25
C PHE A 63 27.72 -1.42 -2.19
N ARG A 64 28.65 -1.17 -3.11
CA ARG A 64 29.57 -2.20 -3.58
C ARG A 64 30.97 -1.68 -3.33
N GLN A 65 31.49 -1.97 -2.15
CA GLN A 65 32.92 -1.92 -1.85
C GLN A 65 33.39 -3.36 -1.69
#